data_AF-A0A2M7PE59-F1
#
_entry.id   AF-A0A2M7PE59-F1
#
_cell.length_a   1.000
_cell.length_b   1.000
_cell.length_c   1.000
_cell.angle_alpha   90.00
_cell.angle_beta   90.00
_cell.angle_gamma   90.00
#
_symmetry.space_group_name_H-M   'P 1'
#
loop_
_entity.id
_entity.type
_entity.pdbx_description
1 polymer ?
#
loop_
_entity_poly.entity_id
_entity_poly.type
_entity_poly.pdbx_seq_one_letter_code
_entity_poly.pdbx_strand_id
1 'polypeptide(L)'
;EKIIQLRFNLPPISTDKMDGFVRQQLPKDSPLSKHWRTVAEGAGGNPRKVKTFLNDVNLRWAMWKNSGDGLKVEYDVYVSWEVLMRASSRFRERLYRIKPTSEGHYKIIQELFENAFLWAHGDLEAAASFKADLNDEMLRVLLEIEPYKAKLTRRDSLQSLLYLADLAQPETPPAENEPAFGGELLAGKEPTRRGAAQAITAEAAPPPANRFTLAGIEFVRIPAGSFLMGSSAADKESSDDEKPQSAIALPEYWMAVTPLTVAQFAAFMRANPGYQTTAEKTGSGYVYTGSKWEETRGARWDDPRGDKKGVKNKQNHPVTQVSWEDAQACAAWLQREFRAGNFAAACPLASTAFVLRLPTEAEWEKAARGTAGNLFPWGNDDPNPKRCNFNMNVKDTTPVG
;
A
#
# COMPACT_ATOMS: atom_id res chain seq x y z
N GLU A 1 -16.39 18.91 -30.60
CA GLU A 1 -17.34 19.02 -29.46
C GLU A 1 -16.53 18.96 -28.17
N LYS A 2 -16.56 20.00 -27.32
CA LYS A 2 -15.87 19.98 -26.03
C LYS A 2 -16.80 19.32 -25.01
N ILE A 3 -16.42 18.15 -24.49
CA ILE A 3 -17.14 17.51 -23.39
C ILE A 3 -16.85 18.33 -22.13
N ILE A 4 -17.84 19.06 -21.65
CA ILE A 4 -17.81 19.72 -20.35
C ILE A 4 -18.22 18.66 -19.32
N GLN A 5 -17.28 18.19 -18.51
CA GLN A 5 -17.56 17.25 -17.43
C GLN A 5 -18.13 18.03 -16.24
N LEU A 6 -19.45 18.18 -16.20
CA LEU A 6 -20.15 18.79 -15.08
C LEU A 6 -20.08 17.84 -13.87
N ARG A 7 -19.27 18.19 -12.86
CA ARG A 7 -19.29 17.51 -11.57
C ARG A 7 -20.53 17.97 -10.80
N PHE A 8 -21.64 17.27 -10.97
CA PHE A 8 -22.77 17.43 -10.07
C PHE A 8 -22.43 16.83 -8.71
N ASN A 9 -22.58 17.59 -7.63
CA ASN A 9 -22.77 16.99 -6.32
C ASN A 9 -24.19 16.44 -6.32
N LEU A 10 -24.32 15.11 -6.43
CA LEU A 10 -25.60 14.47 -6.20
C LEU A 10 -25.96 14.74 -4.74
N PRO A 11 -27.13 15.35 -4.46
CA PRO A 11 -27.54 15.56 -3.10
C PRO A 11 -27.61 14.20 -2.40
N PRO A 12 -27.19 14.12 -1.12
CA PRO A 12 -27.37 12.91 -0.35
C PRO A 12 -28.85 12.53 -0.38
N ILE A 13 -29.13 11.27 -0.71
CA ILE A 13 -30.50 10.77 -0.74
C ILE A 13 -30.88 10.31 0.67
N SER A 14 -32.15 10.46 1.02
CA SER A 14 -32.68 10.00 2.32
C SER A 14 -32.39 8.51 2.50
N THR A 15 -32.23 8.07 3.76
CA THR A 15 -31.91 6.68 4.11
C THR A 15 -32.82 5.68 3.39
N ASP A 16 -34.14 5.87 3.42
CA ASP A 16 -35.10 4.99 2.73
C ASP A 16 -34.91 4.90 1.21
N LYS A 17 -34.41 5.98 0.58
CA LYS A 17 -34.11 6.00 -0.86
C LYS A 17 -32.75 5.38 -1.16
N MET A 18 -31.77 5.56 -0.27
CA MET A 18 -30.48 4.89 -0.36
C MET A 18 -30.64 3.38 -0.25
N ASP A 19 -31.48 2.97 0.68
CA ASP A 19 -31.88 1.60 0.93
C ASP A 19 -32.38 0.91 -0.34
N GLY A 20 -33.35 1.53 -1.01
CA GLY A 20 -33.87 1.09 -2.30
C GLY A 20 -32.82 1.12 -3.41
N PHE A 21 -31.95 2.15 -3.44
CA PHE A 21 -30.89 2.29 -4.42
C PHE A 21 -29.86 1.15 -4.32
N VAL A 22 -29.36 0.86 -3.12
CA VAL A 22 -28.38 -0.22 -2.88
C VAL A 22 -28.96 -1.59 -3.28
N ARG A 23 -30.22 -1.87 -2.91
CA ARG A 23 -30.90 -3.12 -3.31
C ARG A 23 -30.97 -3.33 -4.82
N GLN A 24 -31.11 -2.25 -5.60
CA GLN A 24 -31.16 -2.34 -7.07
C GLN A 24 -29.78 -2.56 -7.69
N GLN A 25 -28.70 -2.15 -7.01
CA GLN A 25 -27.32 -2.32 -7.49
C GLN A 25 -26.74 -3.70 -7.14
N LEU A 26 -27.37 -4.42 -6.21
CA LEU A 26 -26.90 -5.73 -5.74
C LEU A 26 -27.48 -6.87 -6.59
N PRO A 27 -26.65 -7.81 -7.09
CA PRO A 27 -27.15 -9.04 -7.68
C PRO A 27 -28.00 -9.82 -6.67
N LYS A 28 -29.13 -10.40 -7.10
CA LYS A 28 -30.05 -11.15 -6.22
C LYS A 28 -29.37 -12.30 -5.48
N ASP A 29 -28.37 -12.91 -6.09
CA ASP A 29 -27.62 -14.04 -5.52
C ASP A 29 -26.34 -13.61 -4.80
N SER A 30 -26.04 -12.31 -4.78
CA SER A 30 -24.89 -11.80 -4.05
C SER A 30 -25.17 -11.86 -2.56
N PRO A 31 -24.29 -12.44 -1.73
CA PRO A 31 -24.50 -12.41 -0.28
C PRO A 31 -24.47 -11.00 0.32
N LEU A 32 -23.92 -10.01 -0.40
CA LEU A 32 -24.06 -8.58 -0.07
C LEU A 32 -25.51 -8.09 -0.09
N SER A 33 -26.41 -8.77 -0.83
CA SER A 33 -27.85 -8.49 -0.82
C SER A 33 -28.48 -8.62 0.57
N LYS A 34 -27.86 -9.36 1.50
CA LYS A 34 -28.30 -9.47 2.90
C LYS A 34 -27.83 -8.30 3.78
N HIS A 35 -26.81 -7.57 3.36
CA HIS A 35 -26.15 -6.47 4.09
C HIS A 35 -26.42 -5.10 3.45
N TRP A 36 -27.49 -5.01 2.67
CA TRP A 36 -27.75 -3.86 1.81
C TRP A 36 -28.00 -2.56 2.61
N ARG A 37 -28.55 -2.63 3.84
CA ARG A 37 -28.68 -1.46 4.74
C ARG A 37 -27.32 -1.04 5.26
N THR A 38 -26.50 -2.01 5.63
CA THR A 38 -25.13 -1.79 6.09
C THR A 38 -24.27 -1.12 5.01
N VAL A 39 -24.41 -1.57 3.75
CA VAL A 39 -23.76 -0.94 2.60
C VAL A 39 -24.28 0.48 2.36
N ALA A 40 -25.58 0.73 2.57
CA ALA A 40 -26.17 2.06 2.45
C ALA A 40 -25.60 3.03 3.50
N GLU A 41 -25.44 2.57 4.74
CA GLU A 41 -24.82 3.33 5.83
C GLU A 41 -23.35 3.63 5.53
N GLY A 42 -22.55 2.62 5.15
CA GLY A 42 -21.14 2.82 4.80
C GLY A 42 -20.89 3.69 3.56
N ALA A 43 -21.92 3.89 2.71
CA ALA A 43 -21.88 4.83 1.60
C ALA A 43 -22.18 6.28 2.03
N GLY A 44 -22.56 6.51 3.29
CA GLY A 44 -22.79 7.84 3.87
C GLY A 44 -23.84 8.65 3.13
N GLY A 45 -24.91 7.99 2.64
CA GLY A 45 -25.94 8.66 1.85
C GLY A 45 -25.50 9.12 0.44
N ASN A 46 -24.29 8.75 -0.01
CA ASN A 46 -23.78 9.07 -1.34
C ASN A 46 -23.87 7.88 -2.33
N PRO A 47 -24.72 7.96 -3.38
CA PRO A 47 -24.89 6.88 -4.35
C PRO A 47 -23.61 6.48 -5.10
N ARG A 48 -22.64 7.41 -5.25
CA ARG A 48 -21.36 7.13 -5.92
C ARG A 48 -20.43 6.26 -5.07
N LYS A 49 -20.55 6.36 -3.75
CA LYS A 49 -19.76 5.55 -2.82
C LYS A 49 -20.25 4.10 -2.79
N VAL A 50 -21.53 3.85 -3.05
CA VAL A 50 -22.11 2.50 -3.12
C VAL A 50 -21.37 1.62 -4.13
N LYS A 51 -21.26 2.06 -5.39
CA LYS A 51 -20.61 1.25 -6.44
C LYS A 51 -19.12 1.01 -6.14
N THR A 52 -18.44 2.04 -5.65
CA THR A 52 -17.02 1.95 -5.26
C THR A 52 -16.84 0.95 -4.12
N PHE A 53 -17.65 1.06 -3.07
CA PHE A 53 -17.68 0.14 -1.95
C PHE A 53 -17.92 -1.31 -2.39
N LEU A 54 -18.92 -1.54 -3.26
CA LEU A 54 -19.25 -2.88 -3.74
C LEU A 54 -18.10 -3.48 -4.55
N ASN A 55 -17.44 -2.67 -5.38
CA ASN A 55 -16.28 -3.11 -6.13
C ASN A 55 -15.10 -3.44 -5.20
N ASP A 56 -14.83 -2.61 -4.19
CA ASP A 56 -13.74 -2.83 -3.24
C ASP A 56 -13.92 -4.13 -2.47
N VAL A 57 -15.11 -4.38 -1.92
CA VAL A 57 -15.40 -5.60 -1.14
C VAL A 57 -15.27 -6.84 -2.01
N ASN A 58 -15.77 -6.80 -3.25
CA ASN A 58 -15.65 -7.93 -4.17
C ASN A 58 -14.22 -8.17 -4.65
N LEU A 59 -13.46 -7.09 -4.91
CA LEU A 59 -12.07 -7.18 -5.33
C LEU A 59 -11.21 -7.77 -4.21
N ARG A 60 -11.31 -7.24 -3.00
CA ARG A 60 -10.59 -7.74 -1.82
C ARG A 60 -10.94 -9.20 -1.52
N TRP A 61 -12.21 -9.57 -1.62
CA TRP A 61 -12.62 -10.96 -1.50
C TRP A 61 -12.00 -11.88 -2.56
N ALA A 62 -11.98 -11.43 -3.83
CA ALA A 62 -11.37 -12.19 -4.91
C ALA A 62 -9.86 -12.34 -4.74
N MET A 63 -9.17 -11.27 -4.32
CA MET A 63 -7.74 -11.30 -3.98
C MET A 63 -7.46 -12.30 -2.86
N TRP A 64 -8.28 -12.27 -1.81
CA TRP A 64 -8.17 -13.17 -0.66
C TRP A 64 -8.47 -14.64 -1.01
N LYS A 65 -9.43 -14.91 -1.90
CA LYS A 65 -9.63 -16.26 -2.44
C LYS A 65 -8.44 -16.77 -3.24
N ASN A 66 -7.80 -15.89 -4.01
CA ASN A 66 -6.69 -16.25 -4.88
C ASN A 66 -5.35 -16.41 -4.14
N SER A 67 -5.21 -15.90 -2.90
CA SER A 67 -3.99 -16.07 -2.10
C SER A 67 -3.86 -17.45 -1.44
N GLY A 68 -4.85 -18.33 -1.58
CA GLY A 68 -4.84 -19.67 -0.96
C GLY A 68 -5.33 -19.69 0.51
N ASP A 69 -5.62 -18.53 1.10
CA ASP A 69 -6.17 -18.39 2.46
C ASP A 69 -7.71 -18.34 2.50
N GLY A 70 -8.35 -18.29 1.32
CA GLY A 70 -9.80 -18.10 1.13
C GLY A 70 -10.74 -19.19 1.68
N LEU A 71 -10.22 -20.14 2.46
CA LEU A 71 -10.97 -21.26 3.05
C LEU A 71 -11.27 -21.07 4.55
N LYS A 72 -10.76 -20.01 5.19
CA LYS A 72 -10.80 -19.85 6.67
C LYS A 72 -11.93 -18.94 7.20
N VAL A 73 -12.57 -18.16 6.34
CA VAL A 73 -13.64 -17.18 6.68
C VAL A 73 -14.80 -17.35 5.72
N GLU A 74 -16.00 -17.46 6.28
CA GLU A 74 -17.22 -17.42 5.49
C GLU A 74 -17.43 -16.02 4.89
N TYR A 75 -17.90 -15.96 3.64
CA TYR A 75 -18.08 -14.67 2.95
C TYR A 75 -18.98 -13.69 3.69
N ASP A 76 -20.07 -14.16 4.29
CA ASP A 76 -20.98 -13.30 5.06
C ASP A 76 -20.29 -12.68 6.29
N VAL A 77 -19.35 -13.41 6.89
CA VAL A 77 -18.54 -12.94 8.03
C VAL A 77 -17.52 -11.89 7.56
N TYR A 78 -16.88 -12.12 6.42
CA TYR A 78 -16.00 -11.15 5.76
C TYR A 78 -16.73 -9.84 5.41
N VAL A 79 -17.93 -9.92 4.84
CA VAL A 79 -18.72 -8.73 4.49
C VAL A 79 -19.14 -7.96 5.75
N SER A 80 -19.64 -8.66 6.76
CA SER A 80 -20.03 -8.04 8.05
C SER A 80 -18.87 -7.26 8.66
N TRP A 81 -17.65 -7.79 8.53
CA TRP A 81 -16.42 -7.14 8.95
C TRP A 81 -16.07 -5.88 8.15
N GLU A 82 -16.03 -5.98 6.82
CA GLU A 82 -15.68 -4.86 5.94
C GLU A 82 -16.64 -3.67 6.08
N VAL A 83 -17.90 -3.96 6.40
CA VAL A 83 -18.88 -2.90 6.65
C VAL A 83 -18.68 -2.29 8.04
N LEU A 84 -18.53 -3.09 9.08
CA LEU A 84 -18.30 -2.59 10.45
C LEU A 84 -17.07 -1.68 10.53
N MET A 85 -15.98 -2.08 9.86
CA MET A 85 -14.73 -1.32 9.82
C MET A 85 -14.84 0.01 9.05
N ARG A 86 -15.86 0.18 8.21
CA ARG A 86 -16.12 1.43 7.49
C ARG A 86 -17.13 2.34 8.19
N ALA A 87 -18.08 1.77 8.93
CA ALA A 87 -19.12 2.51 9.66
C ALA A 87 -18.58 3.36 10.83
N SER A 88 -17.41 2.98 11.36
CA SER A 88 -16.71 3.79 12.37
C SER A 88 -15.20 3.72 12.17
N SER A 89 -14.62 4.84 11.70
CA SER A 89 -13.17 4.97 11.55
C SER A 89 -12.43 4.86 12.90
N ARG A 90 -13.05 5.34 13.99
CA ARG A 90 -12.50 5.27 15.35
C ARG A 90 -12.48 3.85 15.89
N PHE A 91 -13.56 3.10 15.71
CA PHE A 91 -13.59 1.68 16.05
C PHE A 91 -12.49 0.91 15.31
N ARG A 92 -12.34 1.18 14.01
CA ARG A 92 -11.26 0.62 13.18
C ARG A 92 -9.87 0.98 13.72
N GLU A 93 -9.62 2.26 13.99
CA GLU A 93 -8.34 2.73 14.56
C GLU A 93 -8.02 2.05 15.89
N ARG A 94 -9.02 1.93 16.77
CA ARG A 94 -8.86 1.28 18.08
C ARG A 94 -8.52 -0.20 17.94
N LEU A 95 -9.22 -0.90 17.05
CA LEU A 95 -8.93 -2.31 16.78
C LEU A 95 -7.49 -2.49 16.27
N TYR A 96 -7.05 -1.64 15.34
CA TYR A 96 -5.71 -1.70 14.76
C TYR A 96 -4.57 -1.37 15.74
N ARG A 97 -4.84 -0.63 16.81
CA ARG A 97 -3.85 -0.39 17.88
C ARG A 97 -3.57 -1.63 18.73
N ILE A 98 -4.43 -2.64 18.69
CA ILE A 98 -4.24 -3.88 19.43
C ILE A 98 -3.27 -4.77 18.64
N LYS A 99 -1.98 -4.74 19.00
CA LYS A 99 -0.94 -5.56 18.34
C LYS A 99 -1.03 -7.04 18.78
N PRO A 100 -1.33 -8.00 17.89
CA PRO A 100 -1.54 -9.38 18.28
C PRO A 100 -0.21 -10.14 18.38
N THR A 101 0.34 -10.29 19.58
CA THR A 101 1.61 -11.01 19.80
C THR A 101 1.49 -12.25 20.70
N SER A 102 0.30 -12.54 21.26
CA SER A 102 0.07 -13.70 22.16
C SER A 102 -1.41 -14.03 22.32
N GLU A 103 -1.71 -15.19 22.94
CA GLU A 103 -3.07 -15.68 23.18
C GLU A 103 -3.95 -14.71 24.00
N GLY A 104 -3.35 -13.89 24.88
CA GLY A 104 -4.07 -12.89 25.68
C GLY A 104 -4.62 -11.70 24.88
N HIS A 105 -3.98 -11.33 23.77
CA HIS A 105 -4.43 -10.22 22.93
C HIS A 105 -5.69 -10.58 22.12
N TYR A 106 -5.87 -11.85 21.76
CA TYR A 106 -7.09 -12.31 21.08
C TYR A 106 -8.32 -12.25 22.00
N LYS A 107 -8.13 -12.45 23.31
CA LYS A 107 -9.18 -12.30 24.31
C LYS A 107 -9.67 -10.84 24.42
N ILE A 108 -8.75 -9.88 24.41
CA ILE A 108 -9.07 -8.43 24.47
C ILE A 108 -9.92 -8.03 23.26
N ILE A 109 -9.58 -8.53 22.08
CA ILE A 109 -10.34 -8.27 20.86
C ILE A 109 -11.73 -8.91 20.95
N GLN A 110 -11.81 -10.14 21.42
CA GLN A 110 -13.10 -10.81 21.59
C GLN A 110 -14.01 -10.02 22.56
N GLU A 111 -13.47 -9.59 23.69
CA GLU A 111 -14.16 -8.74 24.68
C GLU A 111 -14.58 -7.39 24.07
N LEU A 112 -13.77 -6.81 23.16
CA LEU A 112 -14.11 -5.59 22.42
C LEU A 112 -15.39 -5.79 21.58
N PHE A 113 -15.47 -6.89 20.82
CA PHE A 113 -16.66 -7.21 20.03
C PHE A 113 -17.87 -7.51 20.91
N GLU A 114 -17.68 -8.29 21.98
CA GLU A 114 -18.74 -8.62 22.92
C GLU A 114 -19.35 -7.36 23.54
N ASN A 115 -18.51 -6.41 23.97
CA ASN A 115 -18.96 -5.13 24.51
C ASN A 115 -19.65 -4.25 23.47
N ALA A 116 -19.19 -4.24 22.21
CA ALA A 116 -19.88 -3.54 21.13
C ALA A 116 -21.29 -4.09 20.90
N PHE A 117 -21.45 -5.42 20.93
CA PHE A 117 -22.77 -6.05 20.84
C PHE A 117 -23.65 -5.76 22.06
N LEU A 118 -23.11 -5.81 23.28
CA LEU A 118 -23.85 -5.48 24.50
C LEU A 118 -24.36 -4.03 24.47
N TRP A 119 -23.50 -3.09 24.06
CA TRP A 119 -23.90 -1.70 23.85
C TRP A 119 -25.05 -1.58 22.84
N ALA A 120 -24.98 -2.30 21.72
CA ALA A 120 -26.02 -2.24 20.70
C ALA A 120 -27.41 -2.62 21.24
N HIS A 121 -27.47 -3.41 22.32
CA HIS A 121 -28.71 -3.79 23.01
C HIS A 121 -29.06 -2.90 24.21
N GLY A 122 -28.40 -1.76 24.36
CA GLY A 122 -28.73 -0.76 25.39
C GLY A 122 -27.98 -0.92 26.70
N ASP A 123 -26.96 -1.79 26.78
CA ASP A 123 -26.04 -1.82 27.91
C ASP A 123 -25.08 -0.61 27.84
N LEU A 124 -25.45 0.44 28.57
CA LEU A 124 -24.69 1.68 28.62
C LEU A 124 -23.37 1.56 29.40
N GLU A 125 -23.20 0.53 30.24
CA GLU A 125 -21.94 0.30 30.95
C GLU A 125 -20.87 -0.25 30.01
N ALA A 126 -21.24 -1.19 29.13
CA ALA A 126 -20.36 -1.66 28.05
C ALA A 126 -19.92 -0.50 27.13
N ALA A 127 -20.84 0.42 26.85
CA ALA A 127 -20.64 1.63 26.06
C ALA A 127 -19.61 2.60 26.65
N ALA A 128 -19.44 2.61 27.98
CA ALA A 128 -18.53 3.52 28.66
C ALA A 128 -17.09 3.35 28.14
N SER A 129 -16.70 2.11 27.85
CA SER A 129 -15.41 1.78 27.26
C SER A 129 -15.27 2.20 25.79
N PHE A 130 -16.37 2.54 25.10
CA PHE A 130 -16.43 2.93 23.69
C PHE A 130 -16.89 4.37 23.48
N LYS A 131 -17.16 5.17 24.52
CA LYS A 131 -17.85 6.47 24.42
C LYS A 131 -17.32 7.42 23.34
N ALA A 132 -16.04 7.31 22.96
CA ALA A 132 -15.44 8.08 21.86
C ALA A 132 -15.66 7.48 20.45
N ASP A 133 -15.97 6.19 20.32
CA ASP A 133 -16.11 5.41 19.08
C ASP A 133 -17.57 5.30 18.59
N LEU A 134 -18.53 5.64 19.46
CA LEU A 134 -19.97 5.41 19.23
C LEU A 134 -20.61 6.50 18.36
N ASN A 135 -21.29 6.07 17.30
CA ASN A 135 -22.19 6.88 16.49
C ASN A 135 -23.46 6.07 16.14
N ASP A 136 -24.53 6.74 15.71
CA ASP A 136 -25.80 6.08 15.34
C ASP A 136 -25.62 5.10 14.17
N GLU A 137 -24.62 5.33 13.31
CA GLU A 137 -24.27 4.47 12.18
C GLU A 137 -23.77 3.10 12.65
N MET A 138 -22.81 3.07 13.56
CA MET A 138 -22.24 1.84 14.15
C MET A 138 -23.29 1.06 14.93
N LEU A 139 -24.22 1.74 15.62
CA LEU A 139 -25.34 1.09 16.30
C LEU A 139 -26.19 0.28 15.32
N ARG A 140 -26.58 0.90 14.20
CA ARG A 140 -27.38 0.25 13.15
C ARG A 140 -26.64 -0.94 12.54
N VAL A 141 -25.35 -0.77 12.25
CA VAL A 141 -24.52 -1.83 11.69
C VAL A 141 -24.39 -3.02 12.63
N LEU A 142 -24.15 -2.79 13.93
CA LEU A 142 -24.03 -3.85 14.93
C LEU A 142 -25.32 -4.66 15.10
N LEU A 143 -26.47 -3.99 15.10
CA LEU A 143 -27.78 -4.65 15.15
C LEU A 143 -28.05 -5.51 13.91
N GLU A 144 -27.54 -5.11 12.74
CA GLU A 144 -27.72 -5.89 11.50
C GLU A 144 -26.79 -7.11 11.42
N ILE A 145 -25.55 -7.00 11.91
CA ILE A 145 -24.57 -8.09 11.88
C ILE A 145 -24.66 -9.02 13.10
N GLU A 146 -25.53 -8.73 14.07
CA GLU A 146 -25.78 -9.54 15.28
C GLU A 146 -25.95 -11.05 15.00
N PRO A 147 -26.65 -11.50 13.94
CA PRO A 147 -26.79 -12.93 13.64
C PRO A 147 -25.45 -13.66 13.43
N TYR A 148 -24.38 -12.92 13.13
CA TYR A 148 -23.03 -13.43 12.92
C TYR A 148 -22.19 -13.38 14.20
N LYS A 149 -22.69 -12.83 15.32
CA LYS A 149 -21.98 -12.72 16.60
C LYS A 149 -21.31 -14.03 17.02
N ALA A 150 -22.04 -15.14 17.00
CA ALA A 150 -21.52 -16.47 17.36
C ALA A 150 -20.47 -17.02 16.38
N LYS A 151 -20.37 -16.46 15.17
CA LYS A 151 -19.31 -16.76 14.20
C LYS A 151 -18.11 -15.84 14.37
N LEU A 152 -18.33 -14.58 14.76
CA LEU A 152 -17.28 -13.60 15.04
C LEU A 152 -16.48 -13.93 16.31
N THR A 153 -17.05 -14.68 17.26
CA THR A 153 -16.37 -15.05 18.53
C THR A 153 -15.60 -16.39 18.48
N ARG A 154 -15.74 -17.21 17.43
CA ARG A 154 -14.97 -18.47 17.33
C ARG A 154 -13.51 -18.16 17.05
N ARG A 155 -12.60 -18.83 17.76
CA ARG A 155 -11.14 -18.66 17.64
C ARG A 155 -10.67 -18.59 16.18
N ASP A 156 -11.10 -19.52 15.33
CA ASP A 156 -10.64 -19.59 13.93
C ASP A 156 -11.19 -18.44 13.06
N SER A 157 -12.47 -18.11 13.21
CA SER A 157 -13.11 -17.00 12.49
C SER A 157 -12.61 -15.64 12.97
N LEU A 158 -12.46 -15.45 14.29
CA LEU A 158 -11.95 -14.23 14.88
C LEU A 158 -10.51 -13.99 14.44
N GLN A 159 -9.63 -14.99 14.55
CA GLN A 159 -8.24 -14.87 14.09
C GLN A 159 -8.17 -14.55 12.60
N SER A 160 -9.06 -15.13 11.80
CA SER A 160 -9.08 -14.87 10.37
C SER A 160 -9.65 -13.48 10.01
N LEU A 161 -10.58 -12.93 10.81
CA LEU A 161 -11.03 -11.54 10.71
C LEU A 161 -9.99 -10.56 11.18
N LEU A 162 -9.22 -10.93 12.19
CA LEU A 162 -8.08 -10.16 12.66
C LEU A 162 -6.95 -10.15 11.64
N TYR A 163 -6.74 -11.26 10.95
CA TYR A 163 -5.86 -11.28 9.80
C TYR A 163 -6.35 -10.32 8.71
N LEU A 164 -7.67 -10.24 8.45
CA LEU A 164 -8.23 -9.23 7.55
C LEU A 164 -8.06 -7.80 8.07
N ALA A 165 -8.03 -7.61 9.39
CA ALA A 165 -7.70 -6.34 10.02
C ALA A 165 -6.23 -5.97 9.77
N ASP A 166 -5.33 -6.95 9.92
CA ASP A 166 -3.88 -6.80 9.83
C ASP A 166 -3.41 -6.55 8.38
N LEU A 167 -4.09 -7.16 7.39
CA LEU A 167 -3.90 -6.88 5.96
C LEU A 167 -4.11 -5.40 5.57
N ALA A 168 -4.70 -4.59 6.46
CA ALA A 168 -5.01 -3.18 6.22
C ALA A 168 -4.14 -2.21 7.06
N GLN A 169 -3.03 -2.68 7.64
CA GLN A 169 -2.11 -1.83 8.40
C GLN A 169 -0.74 -1.72 7.69
N PRO A 170 -0.35 -0.55 7.17
CA PRO A 170 1.06 -0.17 7.21
C PRO A 170 1.45 -0.01 8.69
N GLU A 171 2.50 -0.70 9.15
CA GLU A 171 2.87 -0.68 10.57
C GLU A 171 3.20 0.73 11.07
N THR A 172 2.41 1.23 12.02
CA THR A 172 2.76 2.40 12.84
C THR A 172 3.77 1.98 13.94
N PRO A 173 4.94 2.65 14.05
CA PRO A 173 5.86 2.41 15.16
C PRO A 173 5.21 2.79 16.50
N PRO A 174 5.46 2.04 17.59
CA PRO A 174 4.91 2.36 18.90
C PRO A 174 5.55 3.64 19.46
N ALA A 175 4.73 4.46 20.12
CA ALA A 175 5.15 5.70 20.77
C ALA A 175 6.11 5.40 21.94
N GLU A 176 7.38 5.75 21.78
CA GLU A 176 8.31 5.82 22.91
C GLU A 176 8.17 7.18 23.60
N ASN A 177 8.03 7.12 24.93
CA ASN A 177 7.71 8.24 25.81
C ASN A 177 8.58 9.48 25.57
N GLU A 178 7.94 10.64 25.46
CA GLU A 178 8.62 11.93 25.44
C GLU A 178 9.43 12.14 26.73
N PRO A 179 10.72 12.49 26.65
CA PRO A 179 11.41 13.08 27.78
C PRO A 179 10.98 14.54 27.89
N ALA A 180 10.48 14.90 29.07
CA ALA A 180 10.19 16.29 29.43
C ALA A 180 11.45 17.16 29.28
N PHE A 181 11.37 18.20 28.45
CA PHE A 181 12.40 19.23 28.36
C PHE A 181 12.34 20.14 29.59
N GLY A 182 13.17 19.83 30.59
CA GLY A 182 13.59 20.79 31.61
C GLY A 182 14.77 21.59 31.08
N GLY A 183 14.59 22.89 30.90
CA GLY A 183 15.68 23.78 30.50
C GLY A 183 16.68 23.99 31.63
N GLU A 184 17.97 23.87 31.34
CA GLU A 184 18.99 24.77 31.87
C GLU A 184 20.34 24.61 31.14
N LEU A 185 21.09 25.70 31.24
CA LEU A 185 22.21 26.14 30.43
C LEU A 185 23.56 25.51 30.84
N LEU A 186 24.50 25.54 29.88
CA LEU A 186 25.96 25.77 30.03
C LEU A 186 26.93 24.65 30.45
N ALA A 187 27.86 24.41 29.51
CA ALA A 187 29.33 24.43 29.66
C ALA A 187 30.03 23.60 30.76
N GLY A 188 30.94 22.71 30.35
CA GLY A 188 32.16 22.44 31.12
C GLY A 188 32.76 21.03 31.04
N LYS A 189 33.97 20.99 30.44
CA LYS A 189 35.12 20.09 30.66
C LYS A 189 35.05 18.60 30.27
N GLU A 190 36.13 18.17 29.63
CA GLU A 190 36.43 16.81 29.13
C GLU A 190 36.31 15.72 30.21
N PRO A 191 35.84 14.52 29.86
CA PRO A 191 35.84 13.38 30.76
C PRO A 191 37.18 12.61 30.70
N THR A 192 37.83 12.50 31.86
CA THR A 192 38.92 11.56 32.14
C THR A 192 38.48 10.10 31.97
N ARG A 193 39.25 9.33 31.20
CA ARG A 193 39.12 7.87 31.05
C ARG A 193 39.53 7.13 32.34
N ARG A 194 38.68 6.24 32.83
CA ARG A 194 39.06 5.10 33.68
C ARG A 194 38.20 3.88 33.32
N GLY A 195 38.86 2.78 32.97
CA GLY A 195 38.24 1.47 32.79
C GLY A 195 38.70 0.78 31.52
N ALA A 196 39.74 -0.04 31.62
CA ALA A 196 40.17 -0.94 30.55
C ALA A 196 39.26 -2.17 30.51
N ALA A 197 38.62 -2.41 29.37
CA ALA A 197 38.05 -3.70 29.00
C ALA A 197 38.71 -4.15 27.70
N GLN A 198 39.19 -5.40 27.71
CA GLN A 198 40.04 -5.99 26.69
C GLN A 198 39.37 -6.02 25.32
N ALA A 199 40.15 -5.67 24.29
CA ALA A 199 39.74 -5.67 22.90
C ALA A 199 39.50 -7.10 22.41
N ILE A 200 38.25 -7.43 22.08
CA ILE A 200 37.94 -8.45 21.09
C ILE A 200 38.07 -7.74 19.74
N THR A 201 39.21 -7.92 19.07
CA THR A 201 39.37 -7.52 17.66
C THR A 201 38.56 -8.48 16.80
N ALA A 202 37.26 -8.21 16.67
CA ALA A 202 36.54 -8.59 15.48
C ALA A 202 37.02 -7.63 14.39
N GLU A 203 37.81 -8.16 13.46
CA GLU A 203 38.19 -7.46 12.23
C GLU A 203 36.89 -7.06 11.53
N ALA A 204 36.54 -5.77 11.64
CA ALA A 204 35.35 -5.23 11.02
C ALA A 204 35.51 -5.41 9.51
N ALA A 205 34.65 -6.24 8.92
CA ALA A 205 34.51 -6.31 7.47
C ALA A 205 34.37 -4.88 6.94
N PRO A 206 35.06 -4.52 5.84
CA PRO A 206 34.94 -3.20 5.26
C PRO A 206 33.47 -2.87 5.03
N PRO A 207 33.03 -1.62 5.26
CA PRO A 207 31.65 -1.24 5.05
C PRO A 207 31.25 -1.65 3.62
N PRO A 208 30.09 -2.31 3.43
CA PRO A 208 29.67 -2.75 2.11
C PRO A 208 29.67 -1.54 1.18
N ALA A 209 30.21 -1.70 -0.03
CA ALA A 209 30.23 -0.66 -1.05
C ALA A 209 28.82 -0.06 -1.19
N ASN A 210 28.67 1.27 -1.21
CA ASN A 210 27.35 1.93 -1.24
C ASN A 210 26.50 1.61 -2.49
N ARG A 211 27.07 0.89 -3.47
CA ARG A 211 26.40 0.43 -4.68
C ARG A 211 26.86 -0.98 -5.05
N PHE A 212 25.99 -1.73 -5.71
CA PHE A 212 26.34 -2.99 -6.37
C PHE A 212 25.51 -3.19 -7.64
N THR A 213 25.86 -4.18 -8.45
CA THR A 213 25.10 -4.53 -9.66
C THR A 213 24.58 -5.96 -9.58
N LEU A 214 23.31 -6.15 -9.87
CA LEU A 214 22.67 -7.47 -9.90
C LEU A 214 21.87 -7.60 -11.19
N ALA A 215 22.14 -8.64 -11.99
CA ALA A 215 21.47 -8.84 -13.29
C ALA A 215 21.55 -7.61 -14.22
N GLY A 216 22.64 -6.84 -14.14
CA GLY A 216 22.82 -5.59 -14.88
C GLY A 216 22.01 -4.41 -14.35
N ILE A 217 21.37 -4.53 -13.18
CA ILE A 217 20.66 -3.46 -12.47
C ILE A 217 21.59 -2.91 -11.39
N GLU A 218 21.85 -1.61 -11.40
CA GLU A 218 22.61 -0.95 -10.35
C GLU A 218 21.70 -0.66 -9.16
N PHE A 219 22.12 -1.05 -7.96
CA PHE A 219 21.43 -0.77 -6.70
C PHE A 219 22.28 0.18 -5.86
N VAL A 220 21.60 1.09 -5.16
CA VAL A 220 22.21 2.00 -4.18
C VAL A 220 21.64 1.73 -2.80
N ARG A 221 22.51 1.82 -1.78
CA ARG A 221 22.14 1.67 -0.38
C ARG A 221 21.31 2.87 0.07
N ILE A 222 20.15 2.61 0.68
CA ILE A 222 19.35 3.59 1.38
C ILE A 222 19.49 3.33 2.90
N PRO A 223 20.20 4.21 3.65
CA PRO A 223 20.44 3.99 5.07
C PRO A 223 19.15 3.88 5.88
N ALA A 224 19.18 3.07 6.95
CA ALA A 224 18.14 3.06 7.96
C ALA A 224 17.94 4.46 8.56
N GLY A 225 16.71 4.79 8.94
CA GLY A 225 16.40 6.04 9.62
C GLY A 225 15.07 6.64 9.21
N SER A 226 14.71 7.70 9.92
CA SER A 226 13.47 8.43 9.72
C SER A 226 13.54 9.40 8.54
N PHE A 227 12.43 9.56 7.84
CA PHE A 227 12.21 10.61 6.85
C PHE A 227 10.77 11.12 6.96
N LEU A 228 10.49 12.27 6.36
CA LEU A 228 9.15 12.82 6.25
C LEU A 228 8.47 12.25 5.00
N MET A 229 7.46 11.42 5.19
CA MET A 229 6.60 10.90 4.13
C MET A 229 5.36 11.77 3.99
N GLY A 230 4.91 12.00 2.76
CA GLY A 230 3.76 12.83 2.45
C GLY A 230 4.04 14.32 2.54
N SER A 231 2.97 15.10 2.39
CA SER A 231 3.01 16.54 2.15
C SER A 231 2.44 17.33 3.32
N SER A 232 3.08 18.46 3.64
CA SER A 232 2.65 19.29 4.77
C SER A 232 1.31 19.98 4.47
N ALA A 233 0.59 20.42 5.50
CA ALA A 233 -0.63 21.21 5.31
C ALA A 233 -0.37 22.54 4.57
N ALA A 234 0.87 23.05 4.59
CA ALA A 234 1.27 24.26 3.90
C ALA A 234 1.50 24.05 2.40
N ASP A 235 1.68 22.80 1.95
CA ASP A 235 1.84 22.48 0.54
C ASP A 235 0.49 22.56 -0.18
N LYS A 236 0.35 23.61 -0.99
CA LYS A 236 -0.88 23.91 -1.74
C LYS A 236 -1.02 23.10 -3.03
N GLU A 237 0.05 22.47 -3.50
CA GLU A 237 0.04 21.62 -4.70
C GLU A 237 -0.29 20.17 -4.37
N SER A 238 -0.14 19.78 -3.10
CA SER A 238 -0.48 18.43 -2.63
C SER A 238 -1.98 18.17 -2.48
N SER A 239 -2.37 16.96 -2.88
CA SER A 239 -3.73 16.42 -2.75
C SER A 239 -4.04 15.91 -1.34
N ASP A 240 -5.31 15.62 -1.05
CA ASP A 240 -5.74 15.17 0.29
C ASP A 240 -5.16 13.80 0.68
N ASP A 241 -4.88 12.94 -0.31
CA ASP A 241 -4.26 11.62 -0.15
C ASP A 241 -2.73 11.67 0.04
N GLU A 242 -2.12 12.83 -0.17
CA GLU A 242 -0.70 13.08 0.17
C GLU A 242 -0.53 13.58 1.60
N LYS A 243 -1.63 13.92 2.29
CA LYS A 243 -1.64 14.49 3.64
C LYS A 243 -2.16 13.47 4.66
N PRO A 244 -1.72 13.55 5.94
CA PRO A 244 -0.74 14.49 6.48
C PRO A 244 0.71 13.99 6.34
N GLN A 245 1.65 14.93 6.23
CA GLN A 245 3.08 14.59 6.37
C GLN A 245 3.38 13.97 7.73
N SER A 246 4.06 12.83 7.71
CA SER A 246 4.35 12.03 8.90
C SER A 246 5.80 11.53 8.90
N ALA A 247 6.43 11.49 10.06
CA ALA A 247 7.77 10.93 10.22
C ALA A 247 7.68 9.39 10.23
N ILE A 248 8.33 8.73 9.28
CA ILE A 248 8.36 7.27 9.17
C ILE A 248 9.81 6.79 9.26
N ALA A 249 10.06 5.84 10.16
CA ALA A 249 11.34 5.15 10.26
C ALA A 249 11.34 3.90 9.38
N LEU A 250 12.29 3.83 8.45
CA LEU A 250 12.48 2.65 7.61
C LEU A 250 13.82 1.98 7.94
N PRO A 251 13.89 0.63 7.89
CA PRO A 251 15.16 -0.08 7.97
C PRO A 251 16.05 0.28 6.79
N GLU A 252 17.28 -0.21 6.82
CA GLU A 252 18.15 -0.14 5.65
C GLU A 252 17.61 -1.05 4.54
N TYR A 253 17.68 -0.57 3.31
CA TYR A 253 17.35 -1.34 2.12
C TYR A 253 18.16 -0.85 0.92
N TRP A 254 17.97 -1.51 -0.22
CA TRP A 254 18.63 -1.17 -1.48
C TRP A 254 17.57 -0.87 -2.53
N MET A 255 17.79 0.19 -3.32
CA MET A 255 16.89 0.60 -4.39
C MET A 255 17.63 0.59 -5.72
N ALA A 256 16.95 0.17 -6.79
CA ALA A 256 17.50 0.31 -8.14
C ALA A 256 17.72 1.80 -8.46
N VAL A 257 18.90 2.16 -8.98
CA VAL A 257 19.25 3.54 -9.32
C VAL A 257 18.38 4.08 -10.45
N THR A 258 17.90 3.20 -11.33
CA THR A 258 17.07 3.53 -12.48
C THR A 258 15.86 2.60 -12.56
N PRO A 259 14.78 2.98 -13.26
CA PRO A 259 13.76 2.03 -13.68
C PRO A 259 14.37 0.86 -14.47
N LEU A 260 13.69 -0.29 -14.47
CA LEU A 260 14.11 -1.41 -15.30
C LEU A 260 14.09 -1.01 -16.78
N THR A 261 15.15 -1.37 -17.48
CA THR A 261 15.29 -1.10 -18.91
C THR A 261 14.59 -2.16 -19.76
N VAL A 262 14.31 -1.82 -21.01
CA VAL A 262 13.82 -2.77 -22.02
C VAL A 262 14.73 -4.00 -22.11
N ALA A 263 16.06 -3.83 -22.07
CA ALA A 263 17.00 -4.96 -22.15
C ALA A 263 16.93 -5.89 -20.94
N GLN A 264 16.79 -5.33 -19.74
CA GLN A 264 16.64 -6.10 -18.49
C GLN A 264 15.31 -6.86 -18.48
N PHE A 265 14.20 -6.21 -18.85
CA PHE A 265 12.91 -6.90 -18.95
C PHE A 265 12.88 -7.95 -20.07
N ALA A 266 13.57 -7.71 -21.19
CA ALA A 266 13.73 -8.71 -22.23
C ALA A 266 14.49 -9.96 -21.74
N ALA A 267 15.39 -9.82 -20.76
CA ALA A 267 16.06 -10.99 -20.14
C ALA A 267 15.07 -11.84 -19.35
N PHE A 268 14.15 -11.21 -18.60
CA PHE A 268 13.04 -11.89 -17.95
C PHE A 268 12.17 -12.64 -18.96
N MET A 269 11.77 -11.99 -20.05
CA MET A 269 10.93 -12.61 -21.09
C MET A 269 11.63 -13.80 -21.77
N ARG A 270 12.94 -13.69 -22.06
CA ARG A 270 13.73 -14.81 -22.62
C ARG A 270 13.87 -15.99 -21.65
N ALA A 271 14.03 -15.71 -20.35
CA ALA A 271 14.13 -16.75 -19.33
C ALA A 271 12.78 -17.44 -19.05
N ASN A 272 11.67 -16.82 -19.44
CA ASN A 272 10.32 -17.32 -19.20
C ASN A 272 9.50 -17.32 -20.52
N PRO A 273 9.82 -18.18 -21.50
CA PRO A 273 9.23 -18.15 -22.85
C PRO A 273 7.71 -18.41 -22.89
N GLY A 274 7.14 -18.98 -21.83
CA GLY A 274 5.68 -19.15 -21.69
C GLY A 274 4.97 -17.98 -21.01
N TYR A 275 5.71 -16.97 -20.54
CA TYR A 275 5.13 -15.81 -19.90
C TYR A 275 4.60 -14.82 -20.96
N GLN A 276 3.36 -14.39 -20.78
CA GLN A 276 2.76 -13.30 -21.54
C GLN A 276 2.41 -12.17 -20.57
N THR A 277 2.84 -10.96 -20.91
CA THR A 277 2.46 -9.74 -20.19
C THR A 277 0.96 -9.52 -20.23
N THR A 278 0.44 -8.73 -19.31
CA THR A 278 -0.99 -8.40 -19.29
C THR A 278 -1.43 -7.75 -20.61
N ALA A 279 -0.61 -6.84 -21.17
CA ALA A 279 -0.87 -6.19 -22.46
C ALA A 279 -0.90 -7.18 -23.64
N GLU A 280 -0.08 -8.24 -23.61
CA GLU A 280 -0.11 -9.30 -24.62
C GLU A 280 -1.37 -10.17 -24.50
N LYS A 281 -1.80 -10.47 -23.27
CA LYS A 281 -3.02 -11.25 -23.01
C LYS A 281 -4.29 -10.50 -23.41
N THR A 282 -4.35 -9.20 -23.10
CA THR A 282 -5.47 -8.34 -23.51
C THR A 282 -5.42 -8.00 -24.99
N GLY A 283 -4.22 -7.99 -25.58
CA GLY A 283 -3.99 -7.61 -26.98
C GLY A 283 -3.95 -6.10 -27.21
N SER A 284 -3.92 -5.30 -26.14
CA SER A 284 -3.92 -3.83 -26.17
C SER A 284 -3.21 -3.24 -24.96
N GLY A 285 -2.70 -2.02 -25.13
CA GLY A 285 -2.13 -1.18 -24.08
C GLY A 285 -2.56 0.28 -24.27
N TYR A 286 -2.44 1.10 -23.23
CA TYR A 286 -2.81 2.52 -23.32
C TYR A 286 -1.64 3.37 -23.81
N VAL A 287 -1.86 4.13 -24.87
CA VAL A 287 -0.85 5.00 -25.48
C VAL A 287 -1.35 6.44 -25.43
N TYR A 288 -0.50 7.36 -24.98
CA TYR A 288 -0.83 8.77 -24.98
C TYR A 288 -0.55 9.39 -26.36
N THR A 289 -1.57 10.00 -26.95
CA THR A 289 -1.51 10.59 -28.30
C THR A 289 -1.04 12.04 -28.32
N GLY A 290 -0.70 12.61 -27.17
CA GLY A 290 -0.40 14.04 -27.01
C GLY A 290 -1.58 14.85 -26.50
N SER A 291 -2.82 14.34 -26.62
CA SER A 291 -4.02 14.99 -26.07
C SER A 291 -4.86 14.07 -25.18
N LYS A 292 -4.79 12.76 -25.36
CA LYS A 292 -5.58 11.77 -24.61
C LYS A 292 -4.89 10.40 -24.59
N TRP A 293 -5.24 9.61 -23.60
CA TRP A 293 -4.90 8.19 -23.54
C TRP A 293 -5.88 7.40 -24.40
N GLU A 294 -5.34 6.53 -25.27
CA GLU A 294 -6.13 5.66 -26.13
C GLU A 294 -5.69 4.20 -25.94
N GLU A 295 -6.68 3.32 -25.82
CA GLU A 295 -6.44 1.89 -25.92
C GLU A 295 -5.99 1.56 -27.34
N THR A 296 -4.75 1.10 -27.47
CA THR A 296 -4.09 0.85 -28.74
C THR A 296 -3.82 -0.64 -28.88
N ARG A 297 -4.43 -1.24 -29.90
CA ARG A 297 -4.24 -2.66 -30.21
C ARG A 297 -2.77 -2.94 -30.52
N GLY A 298 -2.24 -4.01 -29.94
CA GLY A 298 -0.86 -4.46 -30.14
C GLY A 298 0.19 -3.67 -29.37
N ALA A 299 -0.18 -2.60 -28.65
CA ALA A 299 0.74 -1.90 -27.76
C ALA A 299 1.11 -2.79 -26.57
N ARG A 300 2.40 -3.04 -26.39
CA ARG A 300 2.98 -3.95 -25.38
C ARG A 300 4.45 -3.59 -25.13
N TRP A 301 5.12 -4.29 -24.23
CA TRP A 301 6.46 -3.90 -23.75
C TRP A 301 7.54 -3.79 -24.85
N ASP A 302 7.54 -4.67 -25.87
CA ASP A 302 8.47 -4.67 -27.01
C ASP A 302 7.97 -3.86 -28.23
N ASP A 303 6.73 -3.37 -28.18
CA ASP A 303 6.13 -2.44 -29.15
C ASP A 303 5.19 -1.45 -28.44
N PRO A 304 5.75 -0.48 -27.68
CA PRO A 304 4.98 0.31 -26.71
C PRO A 304 3.95 1.24 -27.33
N ARG A 305 4.02 1.46 -28.64
CA ARG A 305 3.05 2.26 -29.41
C ARG A 305 2.13 1.41 -30.30
N GLY A 306 2.35 0.09 -30.38
CA GLY A 306 1.59 -0.78 -31.29
C GLY A 306 1.75 -0.43 -32.78
N ASP A 307 2.79 0.34 -33.14
CA ASP A 307 3.01 0.85 -34.50
C ASP A 307 3.98 -0.02 -35.30
N LYS A 308 4.34 -1.20 -34.76
CA LYS A 308 5.26 -2.19 -35.34
C LYS A 308 6.71 -1.69 -35.48
N LYS A 309 7.06 -0.54 -34.91
CA LYS A 309 8.45 -0.07 -34.86
C LYS A 309 9.20 -0.64 -33.66
N GLY A 310 8.47 -1.11 -32.67
CA GLY A 310 9.04 -1.81 -31.53
C GLY A 310 9.92 -0.92 -30.66
N VAL A 311 10.88 -1.56 -29.99
CA VAL A 311 11.88 -0.94 -29.10
C VAL A 311 13.27 -0.84 -29.73
N LYS A 312 13.35 -0.69 -31.06
CA LYS A 312 14.64 -0.55 -31.77
C LYS A 312 15.41 0.66 -31.22
N ASN A 313 16.67 0.44 -30.86
CA ASN A 313 17.58 1.44 -30.24
C ASN A 313 17.10 1.98 -28.88
N LYS A 314 16.22 1.26 -28.17
CA LYS A 314 15.68 1.65 -26.86
C LYS A 314 16.03 0.67 -25.75
N GLN A 315 17.10 -0.10 -25.91
CA GLN A 315 17.49 -1.14 -24.96
C GLN A 315 17.75 -0.61 -23.55
N ASN A 316 18.25 0.62 -23.42
CA ASN A 316 18.52 1.32 -22.17
C ASN A 316 17.39 2.30 -21.76
N HIS A 317 16.27 2.35 -22.48
CA HIS A 317 15.11 3.11 -22.02
C HIS A 317 14.34 2.30 -20.96
N PRO A 318 13.61 2.97 -20.04
CA PRO A 318 12.65 2.31 -19.17
C PRO A 318 11.67 1.44 -19.96
N VAL A 319 11.43 0.22 -19.48
CA VAL A 319 10.35 -0.62 -20.01
C VAL A 319 8.99 0.02 -19.67
N THR A 320 8.05 -0.03 -20.62
CA THR A 320 6.69 0.51 -20.48
C THR A 320 5.68 -0.54 -20.91
N GLN A 321 4.36 -0.27 -20.80
CA GLN A 321 3.30 -1.23 -21.12
C GLN A 321 3.43 -2.55 -20.33
N VAL A 322 3.92 -2.45 -19.09
CA VAL A 322 3.98 -3.56 -18.13
C VAL A 322 3.02 -3.25 -17.00
N SER A 323 2.18 -4.21 -16.62
CA SER A 323 1.27 -4.07 -15.50
C SER A 323 2.00 -4.26 -14.16
N TRP A 324 1.29 -4.04 -13.06
CA TRP A 324 1.80 -4.36 -11.73
C TRP A 324 2.08 -5.87 -11.57
N GLU A 325 1.24 -6.73 -12.16
CA GLU A 325 1.44 -8.18 -12.20
C GLU A 325 2.69 -8.56 -12.99
N ASP A 326 2.96 -7.88 -14.10
CA ASP A 326 4.17 -8.08 -14.91
C ASP A 326 5.43 -7.69 -14.15
N ALA A 327 5.37 -6.55 -13.45
CA ALA A 327 6.47 -6.07 -12.61
C ALA A 327 6.75 -7.03 -11.43
N GLN A 328 5.70 -7.52 -10.76
CA GLN A 328 5.84 -8.51 -9.69
C GLN A 328 6.41 -9.84 -10.19
N ALA A 329 5.95 -10.34 -11.34
CA ALA A 329 6.47 -11.57 -11.92
C ALA A 329 7.96 -11.44 -12.27
N CYS A 330 8.37 -10.30 -12.83
CA CYS A 330 9.77 -10.01 -13.09
C CYS A 330 10.59 -9.93 -11.79
N ALA A 331 10.08 -9.29 -10.73
CA ALA A 331 10.75 -9.23 -9.43
C ALA A 331 10.88 -10.61 -8.77
N ALA A 332 9.84 -11.44 -8.83
CA ALA A 332 9.84 -12.81 -8.31
C ALA A 332 10.84 -13.69 -9.07
N TRP A 333 10.94 -13.52 -10.39
CA TRP A 333 11.97 -14.17 -11.21
C TRP A 333 13.38 -13.75 -10.74
N LEU A 334 13.66 -12.44 -10.66
CA LEU A 334 14.96 -11.93 -10.18
C LEU A 334 15.30 -12.47 -8.78
N GLN A 335 14.33 -12.52 -7.87
CA GLN A 335 14.51 -13.08 -6.53
C GLN A 335 14.89 -14.56 -6.57
N ARG A 336 14.24 -15.36 -7.43
CA ARG A 336 14.57 -16.78 -7.61
C ARG A 336 15.99 -16.96 -8.13
N GLU A 337 16.38 -16.22 -9.16
CA GLU A 337 17.73 -16.27 -9.74
C GLU A 337 18.79 -15.81 -8.73
N PHE A 338 18.48 -14.79 -7.92
CA PHE A 338 19.36 -14.32 -6.85
C PHE A 338 19.55 -15.38 -5.76
N ARG A 339 18.47 -16.05 -5.33
CA ARG A 339 18.52 -17.15 -4.36
C ARG A 339 19.28 -18.37 -4.89
N ALA A 340 19.17 -18.65 -6.19
CA ALA A 340 19.93 -19.71 -6.85
C ALA A 340 21.43 -19.39 -6.99
N GLY A 341 21.86 -18.17 -6.67
CA GLY A 341 23.27 -17.77 -6.74
C GLY A 341 23.74 -17.40 -8.14
N ASN A 342 22.82 -17.26 -9.12
CA ASN A 342 23.16 -16.96 -10.52
C ASN A 342 23.81 -15.56 -10.69
N PHE A 343 23.80 -14.74 -9.64
CA PHE A 343 24.43 -13.42 -9.60
C PHE A 343 25.41 -13.24 -8.44
N ALA A 344 25.83 -14.33 -7.77
CA ALA A 344 26.63 -14.27 -6.55
C ALA A 344 27.98 -13.55 -6.73
N ALA A 345 28.56 -13.59 -7.93
CA ALA A 345 29.81 -12.88 -8.23
C ALA A 345 29.66 -11.35 -8.30
N ALA A 346 28.44 -10.84 -8.56
CA ALA A 346 28.18 -9.41 -8.77
C ALA A 346 27.53 -8.72 -7.56
N CYS A 347 26.98 -9.49 -6.63
CA CYS A 347 26.26 -8.99 -5.46
C CYS A 347 27.07 -9.28 -4.17
N PRO A 348 27.53 -8.23 -3.46
CA PRO A 348 28.24 -8.41 -2.19
C PRO A 348 27.31 -8.84 -1.04
N LEU A 349 26.00 -8.90 -1.27
CA LEU A 349 25.01 -9.26 -0.27
C LEU A 349 24.79 -10.77 -0.26
N ALA A 350 24.78 -11.35 0.94
CA ALA A 350 24.41 -12.75 1.12
C ALA A 350 22.97 -12.96 0.66
N SER A 351 22.76 -13.80 -0.37
CA SER A 351 21.44 -14.04 -0.95
C SER A 351 20.41 -14.60 0.05
N THR A 352 20.88 -15.18 1.15
CA THR A 352 20.04 -15.66 2.25
C THR A 352 19.39 -14.53 3.05
N ALA A 353 20.04 -13.37 3.15
CA ALA A 353 19.66 -12.26 4.03
C ALA A 353 18.75 -11.21 3.36
N PHE A 354 18.62 -11.21 2.04
CA PHE A 354 17.88 -10.17 1.30
C PHE A 354 16.77 -10.73 0.41
N VAL A 355 15.72 -9.92 0.24
CA VAL A 355 14.58 -10.23 -0.65
C VAL A 355 14.44 -9.12 -1.68
N LEU A 356 14.54 -9.50 -2.96
CA LEU A 356 14.22 -8.64 -4.10
C LEU A 356 12.71 -8.63 -4.31
N ARG A 357 12.15 -7.43 -4.35
CA ARG A 357 10.72 -7.17 -4.55
C ARG A 357 10.52 -5.76 -5.09
N LEU A 358 9.29 -5.41 -5.43
CA LEU A 358 8.91 -4.02 -5.62
C LEU A 358 9.05 -3.25 -4.28
N PRO A 359 9.43 -1.97 -4.32
CA PRO A 359 9.48 -1.15 -3.12
C PRO A 359 8.07 -0.91 -2.59
N THR A 360 7.95 -0.70 -1.29
CA THR A 360 6.76 -0.06 -0.73
C THR A 360 6.73 1.40 -1.14
N GLU A 361 5.57 2.05 -1.03
CA GLU A 361 5.46 3.49 -1.30
C GLU A 361 6.39 4.32 -0.40
N ALA A 362 6.48 3.99 0.88
CA ALA A 362 7.38 4.67 1.83
C ALA A 362 8.86 4.48 1.46
N GLU A 363 9.27 3.29 1.02
CA GLU A 363 10.63 3.07 0.51
C GLU A 363 10.87 3.88 -0.76
N TRP A 364 9.92 3.90 -1.69
CA TRP A 364 10.04 4.69 -2.91
C TRP A 364 10.17 6.19 -2.62
N GLU A 365 9.31 6.74 -1.75
CA GLU A 365 9.36 8.16 -1.40
C GLU A 365 10.65 8.52 -0.64
N LYS A 366 11.11 7.69 0.30
CA LYS A 366 12.39 7.93 1.00
C LYS A 366 13.56 7.95 0.03
N ALA A 367 13.59 7.02 -0.93
CA ALA A 367 14.64 6.97 -1.94
C ALA A 367 14.60 8.19 -2.88
N ALA A 368 13.40 8.67 -3.24
CA ALA A 368 13.22 9.82 -4.11
C ALA A 368 13.50 11.16 -3.40
N ARG A 369 12.98 11.35 -2.18
CA ARG A 369 13.01 12.61 -1.42
C ARG A 369 14.31 12.78 -0.62
N GLY A 370 14.89 11.69 -0.14
CA GLY A 370 15.93 11.71 0.88
C GLY A 370 15.42 12.19 2.25
N THR A 371 16.34 12.57 3.13
CA THR A 371 16.02 13.01 4.50
C THR A 371 15.81 14.52 4.64
N ALA A 372 16.07 15.28 3.56
CA ALA A 372 16.03 16.74 3.57
C ALA A 372 14.60 17.33 3.46
N GLY A 373 13.59 16.51 3.16
CA GLY A 373 12.20 16.97 3.05
C GLY A 373 11.95 17.89 1.84
N ASN A 374 12.79 17.81 0.81
CA ASN A 374 12.67 18.63 -0.41
C ASN A 374 11.38 18.33 -1.19
N LEU A 375 10.89 19.30 -1.96
CA LEU A 375 9.75 19.11 -2.87
C LEU A 375 10.07 18.12 -4.00
N PHE A 376 11.28 18.17 -4.54
CA PHE A 376 11.76 17.27 -5.58
C PHE A 376 13.06 16.56 -5.17
N PRO A 377 13.45 15.46 -5.86
CA PRO A 377 14.70 14.75 -5.57
C PRO A 377 15.96 15.62 -5.65
N TRP A 378 15.91 16.72 -6.41
CA TRP A 378 17.03 17.65 -6.61
C TRP A 378 16.95 18.92 -5.77
N GLY A 379 15.97 19.06 -4.87
CA GLY A 379 15.74 20.27 -4.08
C GLY A 379 14.36 20.87 -4.29
N ASN A 380 14.24 22.17 -4.04
CA ASN A 380 12.97 22.92 -4.12
C ASN A 380 12.85 23.76 -5.39
N ASP A 381 13.81 23.65 -6.32
CA ASP A 381 13.74 24.31 -7.63
C ASP A 381 12.68 23.63 -8.51
N ASP A 382 11.95 24.46 -9.26
CA ASP A 382 10.94 23.99 -10.21
C ASP A 382 11.49 22.96 -11.21
N PRO A 383 10.67 21.96 -11.61
CA PRO A 383 11.02 21.00 -12.63
C PRO A 383 11.38 21.70 -13.94
N ASN A 384 12.45 21.24 -14.58
CA ASN A 384 12.85 21.71 -15.90
C ASN A 384 13.47 20.58 -16.74
N PRO A 385 13.56 20.75 -18.07
CA PRO A 385 14.02 19.67 -18.96
C PRO A 385 15.45 19.17 -18.72
N LYS A 386 16.28 19.89 -17.95
CA LYS A 386 17.63 19.41 -17.57
C LYS A 386 17.61 18.47 -16.36
N ARG A 387 16.50 18.45 -15.61
CA ARG A 387 16.36 17.68 -14.36
C ARG A 387 15.42 16.48 -14.52
N CYS A 388 14.38 16.60 -15.34
CA CYS A 388 13.45 15.50 -15.60
C CYS A 388 12.76 15.60 -16.97
N ASN A 389 12.24 14.45 -17.43
CA ASN A 389 11.35 14.32 -18.58
C ASN A 389 9.90 14.33 -18.05
N PHE A 390 9.14 15.37 -18.38
CA PHE A 390 7.78 15.60 -17.87
C PHE A 390 6.94 16.37 -18.89
N ASN A 391 5.62 16.42 -18.70
CA ASN A 391 4.68 17.16 -19.55
C ASN A 391 4.85 16.92 -21.06
N MET A 392 5.20 15.69 -21.45
CA MET A 392 5.41 15.30 -22.84
C MET A 392 6.47 16.13 -23.58
N ASN A 393 7.42 16.74 -22.88
CA ASN A 393 8.46 17.56 -23.49
C ASN A 393 9.32 16.76 -24.50
N VAL A 394 9.61 15.48 -24.21
CA VAL A 394 10.35 14.56 -25.10
C VAL A 394 9.42 13.68 -25.95
N LYS A 395 8.12 13.59 -25.60
CA LYS A 395 7.10 12.74 -26.24
C LYS A 395 7.40 11.23 -26.25
N ASP A 396 8.39 10.82 -25.47
CA ASP A 396 8.88 9.45 -25.34
C ASP A 396 9.61 9.32 -24.00
N THR A 397 9.98 8.10 -23.64
CA THR A 397 10.93 7.89 -22.53
C THR A 397 12.33 8.34 -22.95
N THR A 398 13.15 8.72 -21.97
CA THR A 398 14.59 8.97 -22.16
C THR A 398 15.38 7.72 -21.74
N PRO A 399 16.57 7.48 -22.31
CA PRO A 399 17.50 6.49 -21.78
C PRO A 399 17.74 6.68 -20.27
N VAL A 400 17.99 5.59 -19.55
CA VAL A 400 18.42 5.67 -18.15
C VAL A 400 19.89 6.07 -18.05
N GLY A 401 20.24 6.77 -16.97
CA GLY A 401 21.55 7.46 -16.82
C GLY A 401 21.59 8.79 -17.54
#